data_AF-A0A7X9NZT6-F1
#
_entry.id   AF-A0A7X9NZT6-F1
#
_cell.length_a   1.000
_cell.length_b   1.000
_cell.length_c   1.000
_cell.angle_alpha   90.00
_cell.angle_beta   90.00
_cell.angle_gamma   90.00
#
_symmetry.space_group_name_H-M   'P 1'
#
loop_
_entity.id
_entity.type
_entity.pdbx_description
1 polymer ?
#
loop_
_entity_poly.entity_id
_entity_poly.type
_entity_poly.pdbx_seq_one_letter_code
_entity_poly.pdbx_strand_id
1 'polypeptide(L)'
;MRKLIYCKVKNGVYSLDSLNEKIQLPKKKKYMMLHQNFLVMYDDISTFKYKDQVLATYREMLQVAPSNPTLIYNLSALLTKCITFEWNEAQIKEVEKNISLLRSKRFNKSLVDKLILNRWLILSIIAYQKADFVKSDNYNHKIYSYYKNLEFNQDDKVRLAQHFVNYSLVTWATEILYDGIFTSDTSEDLLFYYINLTIVNDDEVEKASYKALMKKAIGMNRRRFCQLFNSYYGLNSGITFQLLDHPILKNFYCEECFEYIQEDNILGNG
;
A
#
# COMPACT_ATOMS: atom_id res chain seq x y z
N MET A 1 23.31 12.06 10.72
CA MET A 1 23.04 11.50 12.07
C MET A 1 21.66 10.83 12.19
N ARG A 2 20.53 11.44 11.75
CA ARG A 2 19.16 10.87 11.83
C ARG A 2 18.96 9.50 11.15
N LYS A 3 19.43 9.32 9.91
CA LYS A 3 19.42 8.02 9.21
C LYS A 3 20.18 6.92 9.98
N LEU A 4 21.22 7.32 10.73
CA LEU A 4 22.14 6.38 11.37
C LEU A 4 21.54 5.71 12.61
N ILE A 5 20.71 6.42 13.38
CA ILE A 5 20.05 5.86 14.56
C ILE A 5 18.86 4.99 14.13
N TYR A 6 17.98 5.49 13.26
CA TYR A 6 16.84 4.73 12.72
C TYR A 6 17.28 3.37 12.13
N CYS A 7 18.30 3.36 11.25
CA CYS A 7 18.80 2.12 10.65
C CYS A 7 19.40 1.17 11.70
N LYS A 8 20.09 1.69 12.71
CA LYS A 8 20.66 0.87 13.79
C LYS A 8 19.58 0.22 14.65
N VAL A 9 18.48 0.91 14.93
CA VAL A 9 17.34 0.34 15.66
C VAL A 9 16.62 -0.69 14.79
N LYS A 10 16.32 -0.36 13.53
CA LYS A 10 15.66 -1.27 12.58
C LYS A 10 16.45 -2.57 12.37
N ASN A 11 17.78 -2.50 12.42
CA ASN A 11 18.67 -3.65 12.26
C ASN A 11 19.02 -4.35 13.59
N GLY A 12 18.34 -4.03 14.69
CA GLY A 12 18.53 -4.69 15.99
C GLY A 12 19.81 -4.33 16.75
N VAL A 13 20.57 -3.32 16.29
CA VAL A 13 21.81 -2.86 16.95
C VAL A 13 21.51 -2.09 18.25
N TYR A 14 20.35 -1.43 18.32
CA TYR A 14 19.84 -0.82 19.55
C TYR A 14 18.42 -1.32 19.84
N SER A 15 18.10 -1.63 21.10
CA SER A 15 16.72 -1.89 21.52
C SER A 15 15.97 -0.56 21.67
N LEU A 16 14.66 -0.59 21.42
CA LEU A 16 13.78 0.58 21.59
C LEU A 16 13.82 1.11 23.03
N ASP A 17 13.89 0.21 24.01
CA ASP A 17 13.93 0.58 25.42
C ASP A 17 15.25 1.31 25.77
N SER A 18 16.39 0.86 25.22
CA SER A 18 17.69 1.49 25.44
C SER A 18 17.80 2.92 24.90
N LEU A 19 16.97 3.27 23.91
CA LEU A 19 16.94 4.60 23.29
C LEU A 19 16.14 5.60 24.11
N ASN A 20 15.02 5.16 24.70
CA ASN A 20 14.20 5.97 25.61
C ASN A 20 14.96 6.32 26.89
N GLU A 21 15.75 5.37 27.41
CA GLU A 21 16.56 5.60 28.62
C GLU A 21 17.74 6.56 28.37
N LYS A 22 18.37 6.47 27.20
CA LYS A 22 19.61 7.21 26.90
C LYS A 22 19.38 8.58 26.25
N ILE A 23 18.22 8.82 25.64
CA ILE A 23 17.94 10.06 24.90
C ILE A 23 16.68 10.72 25.44
N GLN A 24 16.82 11.53 26.49
CA GLN A 24 15.73 12.38 26.98
C GLN A 24 15.70 13.71 26.20
N LEU A 25 14.75 13.83 25.28
CA LEU A 25 14.54 15.07 24.53
C LEU A 25 13.71 16.07 25.36
N PRO A 26 14.17 17.31 25.59
CA PRO A 26 13.39 18.28 26.36
C PRO A 26 12.07 18.61 25.66
N LYS A 27 10.95 18.59 26.40
CA LYS A 27 9.59 18.93 25.89
C LYS A 27 9.42 20.45 25.72
N LYS A 28 10.22 21.07 24.85
CA LYS A 28 10.19 22.51 24.54
C LYS A 28 9.90 22.73 23.06
N LYS A 29 9.20 23.83 22.74
CA LYS A 29 8.79 24.20 21.36
C LYS A 29 9.92 24.09 20.34
N LYS A 30 11.15 24.51 20.71
CA LYS A 30 12.34 24.46 19.85
C LYS A 30 12.81 23.05 19.44
N TYR A 31 12.39 22.00 20.15
CA TYR A 31 12.78 20.61 19.87
C TYR A 31 11.64 19.78 19.25
N MET A 32 10.51 20.39 18.88
CA MET A 32 9.34 19.68 18.40
C MET A 32 9.60 18.82 17.16
N MET A 33 10.38 19.31 16.18
CA MET A 33 10.75 18.48 15.01
C MET A 33 11.59 17.27 15.40
N LEU A 34 12.45 17.37 16.40
CA LEU A 34 13.30 16.25 16.83
C LEU A 34 12.46 15.19 17.53
N HIS A 35 11.52 15.62 18.38
CA HIS A 35 10.49 14.78 18.98
C HIS A 35 9.62 14.08 17.95
N GLN A 36 9.13 14.80 16.93
CA GLN A 36 8.33 14.22 15.84
C GLN A 36 9.07 13.09 15.12
N ASN A 37 10.34 13.30 14.77
CA ASN A 37 11.14 12.28 14.10
C ASN A 37 11.36 11.05 14.99
N PHE A 38 11.50 11.26 16.30
CA PHE A 38 11.62 10.17 17.26
C PHE A 38 10.32 9.37 17.36
N LEU A 39 9.16 10.04 17.45
CA LEU A 39 7.86 9.36 17.52
C LEU A 39 7.51 8.61 16.23
N VAL A 40 7.84 9.15 15.05
CA VAL A 40 7.66 8.44 13.77
C VAL A 40 8.57 7.21 13.71
N MET A 41 9.82 7.32 14.16
CA MET A 41 10.72 6.15 14.28
C MET A 41 10.17 5.11 15.27
N TYR A 42 9.59 5.53 16.40
CA TYR A 42 8.93 4.61 17.32
C TYR A 42 7.73 3.95 16.67
N ASP A 43 6.85 4.68 15.98
CA ASP A 43 5.69 4.09 15.30
C ASP A 43 6.08 3.11 14.17
N ASP A 44 7.18 3.36 13.46
CA ASP A 44 7.69 2.50 12.37
C ASP A 44 8.29 1.19 12.89
N ILE A 45 8.93 1.22 14.05
CA ILE A 45 9.75 0.10 14.57
C ILE A 45 9.02 -0.65 15.69
N SER A 46 8.20 0.06 16.46
CA SER A 46 7.45 -0.53 17.55
C SER A 46 6.24 -1.24 16.97
N THR A 47 6.14 -2.54 17.24
CA THR A 47 4.88 -3.25 17.16
C THR A 47 3.81 -2.47 17.94
N PHE A 48 2.51 -2.73 17.68
CA PHE A 48 1.35 -2.07 18.33
C PHE A 48 1.44 -1.93 19.87
N LYS A 49 2.33 -2.71 20.50
CA LYS A 49 2.77 -2.66 21.90
C LYS A 49 2.92 -1.25 22.50
N TYR A 50 3.47 -0.27 21.78
CA TYR A 50 3.73 1.07 22.35
C TYR A 50 2.75 2.15 21.91
N LYS A 51 1.63 1.79 21.25
CA LYS A 51 0.67 2.74 20.67
C LYS A 51 0.20 3.80 21.66
N ASP A 52 -0.13 3.39 22.90
CA ASP A 52 -0.78 4.25 23.88
C ASP A 52 0.19 5.32 24.41
N GLN A 53 1.45 4.95 24.61
CA GLN A 53 2.51 5.88 25.01
C GLN A 53 2.77 6.92 23.90
N VAL A 54 2.82 6.49 22.64
CA VAL A 54 3.05 7.39 21.49
C VAL A 54 1.86 8.35 21.33
N LEU A 55 0.63 7.86 21.43
CA LEU A 55 -0.59 8.67 21.40
C LEU A 55 -0.62 9.70 22.54
N ALA A 56 -0.34 9.28 23.77
CA ALA A 56 -0.27 10.17 24.94
C ALA A 56 0.77 11.27 24.70
N THR A 57 1.94 10.91 24.18
CA THR A 57 3.02 11.85 23.90
C THR A 57 2.64 12.89 22.84
N TYR A 58 1.96 12.48 21.77
CA TYR A 58 1.42 13.44 20.79
C TYR A 58 0.40 14.40 21.41
N ARG A 59 -0.49 13.90 22.27
CA ARG A 59 -1.50 14.73 22.96
C ARG A 59 -0.87 15.73 23.91
N GLU A 60 0.14 15.33 24.69
CA GLU A 60 0.93 16.24 25.53
C GLU A 60 1.63 17.32 24.70
N MET A 61 2.23 16.96 23.56
CA MET A 61 2.87 17.94 22.67
C MET A 61 1.86 18.94 22.10
N LEU A 62 0.64 18.51 21.84
CA LEU A 62 -0.45 19.39 21.40
C LEU A 62 -0.97 20.29 22.52
N GLN A 63 -0.83 19.93 23.81
CA GLN A 63 -1.10 20.89 24.89
C GLN A 63 -0.09 22.05 24.87
N VAL A 64 1.17 21.77 24.52
CA VAL A 64 2.23 22.79 24.40
C VAL A 64 2.14 23.58 23.09
N ALA A 65 1.72 22.94 22.01
CA ALA A 65 1.65 23.54 20.68
C ALA A 65 0.34 23.17 19.94
N PRO A 66 -0.82 23.66 20.43
CA PRO A 66 -2.15 23.19 20.00
C PRO A 66 -2.48 23.48 18.54
N SER A 67 -1.80 24.46 17.94
CA SER A 67 -1.99 24.84 16.54
C SER A 67 -0.95 24.28 15.59
N ASN A 68 -0.04 23.41 16.03
CA ASN A 68 1.00 22.86 15.16
C ASN A 68 0.40 21.83 14.18
N PRO A 69 0.35 22.13 12.87
CA PRO A 69 -0.34 21.26 11.92
C PRO A 69 0.39 19.94 11.68
N THR A 70 1.72 19.90 11.84
CA THR A 70 2.49 18.64 11.71
C THR A 70 2.17 17.67 12.85
N LEU A 71 2.04 18.16 14.09
CA LEU A 71 1.63 17.31 15.22
C LEU A 71 0.20 16.79 15.04
N ILE A 72 -0.73 17.65 14.59
CA ILE A 72 -2.11 17.27 14.30
C ILE A 72 -2.14 16.19 13.20
N TYR A 73 -1.37 16.37 12.13
CA TYR A 73 -1.28 15.42 11.03
C TYR A 73 -0.74 14.06 11.50
N ASN A 74 0.41 14.04 12.19
CA ASN A 74 1.03 12.80 12.64
C ASN A 74 0.15 12.05 13.65
N LEU A 75 -0.49 12.76 14.59
CA LEU A 75 -1.46 12.16 15.50
C LEU A 75 -2.62 11.52 14.71
N SER A 76 -3.14 12.22 13.70
CA SER A 76 -4.25 11.70 12.90
C SER A 76 -3.87 10.46 12.09
N ALA A 77 -2.66 10.43 11.53
CA ALA A 77 -2.13 9.25 10.85
C ALA A 77 -2.00 8.07 11.81
N LEU A 78 -1.45 8.29 13.02
CA LEU A 78 -1.33 7.26 14.05
C LEU A 78 -2.70 6.75 14.52
N LEU A 79 -3.66 7.65 14.78
CA LEU A 79 -5.03 7.27 15.13
C LEU A 79 -5.67 6.42 14.03
N THR A 80 -5.51 6.80 12.76
CA THR A 80 -5.99 6.03 11.60
C THR A 80 -5.40 4.63 11.58
N LYS A 81 -4.10 4.50 11.85
CA LYS A 81 -3.42 3.21 11.98
C LYS A 81 -3.92 2.41 13.19
N CYS A 82 -4.18 3.03 14.34
CA CYS A 82 -4.69 2.33 15.51
C CYS A 82 -6.09 1.73 15.28
N ILE A 83 -6.94 2.43 14.53
CA ILE A 83 -8.30 1.99 14.19
C ILE A 83 -8.29 0.63 13.46
N THR A 84 -7.23 0.28 12.71
CA THR A 84 -7.12 -1.02 12.02
C THR A 84 -7.07 -2.21 12.96
N PHE A 85 -6.59 -1.99 14.19
CA PHE A 85 -6.42 -3.04 15.19
C PHE A 85 -7.59 -3.07 16.17
N GLU A 86 -8.15 -1.91 16.48
CA GLU A 86 -9.21 -1.78 17.48
C GLU A 86 -10.16 -0.65 17.07
N TRP A 87 -11.40 -1.01 16.75
CA TRP A 87 -12.41 -0.03 16.36
C TRP A 87 -12.72 0.94 17.49
N ASN A 88 -12.57 2.23 17.23
CA ASN A 88 -12.85 3.28 18.20
C ASN A 88 -13.51 4.51 17.54
N GLU A 89 -14.80 4.70 17.81
CA GLU A 89 -15.58 5.80 17.21
C GLU A 89 -15.09 7.19 17.62
N ALA A 90 -14.59 7.34 18.86
CA ALA A 90 -14.03 8.60 19.32
C ALA A 90 -12.77 8.97 18.54
N GLN A 91 -11.89 7.99 18.24
CA GLN A 91 -10.72 8.21 17.41
C GLN A 91 -11.11 8.57 15.96
N ILE A 92 -12.13 7.93 15.40
CA ILE A 92 -12.64 8.25 14.07
C ILE A 92 -13.09 9.71 13.99
N LYS A 93 -13.87 10.17 14.98
CA LYS A 93 -14.33 11.56 15.10
C LYS A 93 -13.18 12.54 15.33
N GLU A 94 -12.17 12.15 16.12
CA GLU A 94 -10.96 12.93 16.35
C GLU A 94 -10.19 13.15 15.03
N VAL A 95 -10.02 12.11 14.21
CA VAL A 95 -9.37 12.22 12.89
C VAL A 95 -10.16 13.15 11.96
N GLU A 96 -11.49 13.06 11.91
CA GLU A 96 -12.32 13.96 11.08
C GLU A 96 -12.19 15.43 11.48
N LYS A 97 -12.20 15.70 12.79
CA LYS A 97 -11.97 17.04 13.32
C LYS A 97 -10.58 17.56 12.95
N ASN A 98 -9.56 16.71 13.08
CA ASN A 98 -8.18 17.07 12.74
C ASN A 98 -8.01 17.34 11.25
N ILE A 99 -8.60 16.53 10.36
CA ILE A 99 -8.62 16.78 8.91
C ILE A 99 -9.21 18.17 8.61
N SER A 100 -10.35 18.51 9.23
CA SER A 100 -11.00 19.82 9.05
C SER A 100 -10.10 20.97 9.50
N LEU A 101 -9.39 20.79 10.62
CA LEU A 101 -8.43 21.76 11.15
C LEU A 101 -7.19 21.90 10.25
N LEU A 102 -6.68 20.81 9.68
CA LEU A 102 -5.54 20.83 8.76
C LEU A 102 -5.90 21.58 7.46
N ARG A 103 -7.11 21.37 6.95
CA ARG A 103 -7.65 22.10 5.79
C ARG A 103 -7.75 23.59 6.05
N SER A 104 -8.34 24.00 7.18
CA SER A 104 -8.50 25.42 7.52
C SER A 104 -7.15 26.13 7.73
N LYS A 105 -6.14 25.40 8.21
CA LYS A 105 -4.75 25.89 8.36
C LYS A 105 -3.94 25.90 7.07
N ARG A 106 -4.52 25.54 5.93
CA ARG A 106 -3.82 25.41 4.64
C ARG A 106 -2.55 24.55 4.75
N PHE A 107 -2.63 23.47 5.53
CA PHE A 107 -1.54 22.49 5.58
C PHE A 107 -1.35 21.83 4.20
N ASN A 108 -0.25 21.10 4.01
CA ASN A 108 0.07 20.47 2.73
C ASN A 108 -1.12 19.61 2.24
N LYS A 109 -1.75 20.06 1.13
CA LYS A 109 -2.95 19.45 0.56
C LYS A 109 -2.73 17.97 0.23
N SER A 110 -1.60 17.64 -0.41
CA SER A 110 -1.27 16.25 -0.78
C SER A 110 -1.24 15.33 0.44
N LEU A 111 -0.63 15.76 1.55
CA LEU A 111 -0.63 14.99 2.80
C LEU A 111 -2.02 14.83 3.39
N VAL A 112 -2.82 15.91 3.45
CA VAL A 112 -4.19 15.85 3.96
C VAL A 112 -5.06 14.91 3.12
N ASP A 113 -4.89 14.97 1.80
CA ASP A 113 -5.64 14.12 0.88
C ASP A 113 -5.28 12.63 1.05
N LYS A 114 -3.99 12.31 1.21
CA LYS A 114 -3.55 10.95 1.54
C LYS A 114 -4.11 10.46 2.88
N LEU A 115 -4.15 11.33 3.89
CA LEU A 115 -4.75 10.99 5.19
C LEU A 115 -6.25 10.68 5.05
N ILE A 116 -6.99 11.46 4.26
CA ILE A 116 -8.41 11.20 3.98
C ILE A 116 -8.61 9.86 3.29
N LEU A 117 -7.82 9.58 2.24
CA LEU A 117 -7.92 8.32 1.52
C LEU A 117 -7.58 7.13 2.42
N ASN A 118 -6.45 7.19 3.13
CA ASN A 118 -6.02 6.14 4.06
C ASN A 118 -7.08 5.88 5.13
N ARG A 119 -7.73 6.92 5.64
CA ARG A 119 -8.86 6.76 6.56
C ARG A 119 -10.00 5.97 5.94
N TRP A 120 -10.43 6.30 4.72
CA TRP A 120 -11.51 5.56 4.06
C TRP A 120 -11.12 4.13 3.73
N LEU A 121 -9.87 3.86 3.34
CA LEU A 121 -9.35 2.49 3.13
C LEU A 121 -9.49 1.65 4.40
N ILE A 122 -9.10 2.20 5.55
CA ILE A 122 -9.24 1.50 6.83
C ILE A 122 -10.72 1.29 7.20
N LEU A 123 -11.56 2.31 6.99
CA LEU A 123 -12.96 2.23 7.34
C LEU A 123 -13.75 1.24 6.46
N SER A 124 -13.38 1.08 5.19
CA SER A 124 -14.00 0.04 4.33
C SER A 124 -13.62 -1.36 4.82
N ILE A 125 -12.35 -1.58 5.20
CA ILE A 125 -11.88 -2.86 5.76
C ILE A 125 -12.67 -3.22 7.00
N ILE A 126 -12.79 -2.31 7.96
CA ILE A 126 -13.47 -2.62 9.22
C ILE A 126 -14.98 -2.77 9.03
N ALA A 127 -15.60 -1.96 8.17
CA ALA A 127 -17.01 -2.11 7.85
C ALA A 127 -17.30 -3.50 7.27
N TYR A 128 -16.46 -3.96 6.33
CA TYR A 128 -16.57 -5.29 5.74
C TYR A 128 -16.36 -6.42 6.76
N GLN A 129 -15.34 -6.32 7.61
CA GLN A 129 -15.09 -7.29 8.70
C GLN A 129 -16.28 -7.40 9.67
N LYS A 130 -17.06 -6.32 9.82
CA LYS A 130 -18.28 -6.29 10.64
C LYS A 130 -19.55 -6.68 9.86
N ALA A 131 -19.41 -7.15 8.62
CA ALA A 131 -20.52 -7.44 7.70
C ALA A 131 -21.42 -6.22 7.39
N ASP A 132 -20.94 -4.99 7.60
CA ASP A 132 -21.62 -3.76 7.20
C ASP A 132 -21.22 -3.40 5.77
N PHE A 133 -21.70 -4.21 4.83
CA PHE A 133 -21.34 -4.12 3.41
C PHE A 133 -21.78 -2.79 2.78
N VAL A 134 -22.93 -2.24 3.19
CA VAL A 134 -23.42 -0.94 2.71
C VAL A 134 -22.44 0.19 3.06
N LYS A 135 -21.90 0.21 4.29
CA LYS A 135 -20.87 1.20 4.64
C LYS A 135 -19.55 0.92 3.94
N SER A 136 -19.14 -0.34 3.82
CA SER A 136 -17.94 -0.73 3.09
C SER A 136 -17.98 -0.21 1.65
N ASP A 137 -19.08 -0.47 0.93
CA ASP A 137 -19.28 -0.06 -0.45
C ASP A 137 -19.30 1.45 -0.58
N ASN A 138 -19.93 2.17 0.35
CA ASN A 138 -19.90 3.64 0.37
C ASN A 138 -18.46 4.17 0.49
N TYR A 139 -17.65 3.59 1.38
CA TYR A 139 -16.23 3.96 1.47
C TYR A 139 -15.46 3.63 0.20
N ASN A 140 -15.69 2.46 -0.41
CA ASN A 140 -15.05 2.08 -1.68
C ASN A 140 -15.43 3.06 -2.82
N HIS A 141 -16.68 3.50 -2.91
CA HIS A 141 -17.09 4.55 -3.87
C HIS A 141 -16.39 5.89 -3.60
N LYS A 142 -16.25 6.29 -2.33
CA LYS A 142 -15.50 7.51 -1.96
C LYS A 142 -14.04 7.39 -2.36
N ILE A 143 -13.39 6.27 -2.09
CA ILE A 143 -12.01 5.98 -2.49
C ILE A 143 -11.89 6.08 -4.03
N TYR A 144 -12.78 5.39 -4.76
CA TYR A 144 -12.76 5.37 -6.23
C TYR A 144 -13.00 6.76 -6.86
N SER A 145 -13.92 7.55 -6.32
CA SER A 145 -14.15 8.91 -6.81
C SER A 145 -13.02 9.88 -6.43
N TYR A 146 -12.35 9.65 -5.30
CA TYR A 146 -11.34 10.56 -4.79
C TYR A 146 -9.95 10.34 -5.37
N TYR A 147 -9.57 9.10 -5.69
CA TYR A 147 -8.21 8.79 -6.14
C TYR A 147 -7.79 9.56 -7.38
N LYS A 148 -8.73 9.83 -8.30
CA LYS A 148 -8.48 10.57 -9.55
C LYS A 148 -7.96 11.99 -9.31
N ASN A 149 -8.19 12.55 -8.13
CA ASN A 149 -7.70 13.87 -7.74
C ASN A 149 -6.31 13.86 -7.10
N LEU A 150 -5.68 12.67 -7.01
CA LEU A 150 -4.42 12.44 -6.32
C LEU A 150 -3.33 12.02 -7.30
N GLU A 151 -2.13 12.52 -7.06
CA GLU A 151 -0.93 12.03 -7.74
C GLU A 151 -0.46 10.75 -7.04
N PHE A 152 -0.66 9.62 -7.72
CA PHE A 152 -0.15 8.33 -7.30
C PHE A 152 1.01 7.86 -8.15
N ASN A 153 2.05 7.39 -7.46
CA ASN A 153 3.08 6.60 -8.11
C ASN A 153 2.51 5.21 -8.45
N GLN A 154 3.28 4.42 -9.19
CA GLN A 154 2.84 3.13 -9.68
C GLN A 154 2.56 2.13 -8.53
N ASP A 155 3.36 2.13 -7.47
CA ASP A 155 3.15 1.26 -6.30
C ASP A 155 1.84 1.59 -5.56
N ASP A 156 1.53 2.88 -5.41
CA ASP A 156 0.30 3.36 -4.80
C ASP A 156 -0.92 2.89 -5.62
N LYS A 157 -0.82 2.93 -6.96
CA LYS A 157 -1.87 2.40 -7.87
C LYS A 157 -2.06 0.90 -7.69
N VAL A 158 -0.97 0.12 -7.62
CA VAL A 158 -1.03 -1.34 -7.39
C VAL A 158 -1.70 -1.65 -6.05
N ARG A 159 -1.30 -0.99 -4.96
CA ARG A 159 -1.91 -1.18 -3.63
C ARG A 159 -3.40 -0.84 -3.63
N LEU A 160 -3.77 0.22 -4.33
CA LEU A 160 -5.18 0.63 -4.44
C LEU A 160 -5.99 -0.38 -5.27
N ALA A 161 -5.43 -0.91 -6.35
CA ALA A 161 -6.05 -1.96 -7.14
C ALA A 161 -6.23 -3.25 -6.32
N GLN A 162 -5.21 -3.65 -5.54
CA GLN A 162 -5.28 -4.78 -4.60
C GLN A 162 -6.39 -4.59 -3.56
N HIS A 163 -6.55 -3.37 -3.05
CA HIS A 163 -7.66 -3.05 -2.17
C HIS A 163 -9.00 -3.35 -2.83
N PHE A 164 -9.23 -2.87 -4.06
CA PHE A 164 -10.50 -3.10 -4.76
C PHE A 164 -10.76 -4.58 -5.10
N VAL A 165 -9.73 -5.34 -5.43
CA VAL A 165 -9.84 -6.78 -5.69
C VAL A 165 -10.32 -7.54 -4.45
N ASN A 166 -9.91 -7.14 -3.25
CA ASN A 166 -10.39 -7.74 -1.99
C ASN A 166 -11.91 -7.59 -1.78
N TYR A 167 -12.57 -6.71 -2.54
CA TYR A 167 -14.02 -6.50 -2.54
C TYR A 167 -14.68 -6.91 -3.86
N SER A 168 -13.99 -7.70 -4.69
CA SER A 168 -14.47 -8.12 -6.02
C SER A 168 -14.75 -6.96 -6.98
N LEU A 169 -14.15 -5.78 -6.76
CA LEU A 169 -14.30 -4.59 -7.61
C LEU A 169 -13.23 -4.56 -8.72
N VAL A 170 -13.12 -5.66 -9.49
CA VAL A 170 -12.05 -5.87 -10.46
C VAL A 170 -12.03 -4.79 -11.56
N THR A 171 -13.20 -4.34 -12.04
CA THR A 171 -13.28 -3.25 -13.03
C THR A 171 -12.63 -1.96 -12.55
N TRP A 172 -12.83 -1.59 -11.28
CA TRP A 172 -12.18 -0.40 -10.72
C TRP A 172 -10.68 -0.60 -10.54
N ALA A 173 -10.27 -1.81 -10.14
CA ALA A 173 -8.87 -2.16 -10.00
C ALA A 173 -8.12 -2.06 -11.35
N THR A 174 -8.70 -2.57 -12.44
CA THR A 174 -8.08 -2.52 -13.78
C THR A 174 -8.02 -1.09 -14.32
N GLU A 175 -9.06 -0.28 -14.13
CA GLU A 175 -9.09 1.12 -14.55
C GLU A 175 -7.99 1.96 -13.89
N ILE A 176 -7.71 1.75 -12.60
CA ILE A 176 -6.67 2.49 -11.87
C ILE A 176 -5.26 2.23 -12.43
N LEU A 177 -5.03 1.03 -12.92
CA LEU A 177 -3.74 0.61 -13.47
C LEU A 177 -3.56 1.03 -14.94
N TYR A 178 -4.65 1.22 -15.66
CA TYR A 178 -4.68 1.37 -17.12
C TYR A 178 -3.78 2.50 -17.64
N ASP A 179 -3.77 3.66 -16.98
CA ASP A 179 -2.92 4.78 -17.42
C ASP A 179 -1.42 4.50 -17.21
N GLY A 180 -1.06 3.57 -16.32
CA GLY A 180 0.32 3.25 -15.99
C GLY A 180 0.98 2.18 -16.86
N ILE A 181 0.19 1.30 -17.49
CA ILE A 181 0.73 0.13 -18.24
C ILE A 181 1.35 0.49 -19.59
N PHE A 182 0.90 1.59 -20.21
CA PHE A 182 1.35 2.02 -21.54
C PHE A 182 2.52 3.01 -21.51
N THR A 183 2.98 3.43 -20.32
CA THR A 183 4.12 4.34 -20.21
C THR A 183 5.44 3.62 -20.49
N SER A 184 6.49 4.37 -20.85
CA SER A 184 7.82 3.79 -21.08
C SER A 184 8.50 3.35 -19.79
N ASP A 185 8.13 3.95 -18.66
CA ASP A 185 8.67 3.73 -17.32
C ASP A 185 7.79 2.82 -16.45
N THR A 186 6.87 2.05 -17.05
CA THR A 186 6.03 1.10 -16.32
C THR A 186 6.88 0.14 -15.49
N SER A 187 6.56 0.04 -14.20
CA SER A 187 7.14 -0.89 -13.25
C SER A 187 6.66 -2.31 -13.51
N GLU A 188 7.52 -3.28 -13.19
CA GLU A 188 7.19 -4.69 -13.33
C GLU A 188 5.93 -5.04 -12.54
N ASP A 189 5.85 -4.60 -11.28
CA ASP A 189 4.70 -4.90 -10.42
C ASP A 189 3.38 -4.37 -10.96
N LEU A 190 3.35 -3.16 -11.52
CA LEU A 190 2.13 -2.61 -12.13
C LEU A 190 1.70 -3.42 -13.35
N LEU A 191 2.63 -3.70 -14.27
CA LEU A 191 2.32 -4.44 -15.50
C LEU A 191 1.83 -5.85 -15.20
N PHE A 192 2.56 -6.59 -14.35
CA PHE A 192 2.19 -7.95 -14.00
C PHE A 192 0.90 -8.01 -13.20
N TYR A 193 0.67 -7.07 -12.30
CA TYR A 193 -0.58 -7.04 -11.56
C TYR A 193 -1.78 -6.76 -12.48
N TYR A 194 -1.65 -5.86 -13.46
CA TYR A 194 -2.69 -5.64 -14.47
C TYR A 194 -2.97 -6.91 -15.27
N ILE A 195 -1.92 -7.55 -15.84
CA ILE A 195 -2.06 -8.79 -16.61
C ILE A 195 -2.74 -9.87 -15.78
N ASN A 196 -2.40 -10.01 -14.49
CA ASN A 196 -3.02 -10.99 -13.61
C ASN A 196 -4.53 -10.81 -13.48
N LEU A 197 -5.02 -9.57 -13.51
CA LEU A 197 -6.45 -9.27 -13.40
C LEU A 197 -7.19 -9.48 -14.72
N THR A 198 -6.51 -9.40 -15.86
CA THR A 198 -7.16 -9.30 -17.18
C THR A 198 -6.90 -10.48 -18.10
N ILE A 199 -5.89 -11.32 -17.84
CA ILE A 199 -5.48 -12.42 -18.73
C ILE A 199 -6.54 -13.51 -18.88
N VAL A 200 -7.50 -13.59 -17.96
CA VAL A 200 -8.66 -14.50 -18.03
C VAL A 200 -9.76 -14.01 -18.99
N ASN A 201 -9.64 -12.78 -19.53
CA ASN A 201 -10.60 -12.22 -20.46
C ASN A 201 -10.12 -12.42 -21.91
N ASP A 202 -10.72 -13.39 -22.61
CA ASP A 202 -10.37 -13.74 -23.99
C ASP A 202 -10.44 -12.52 -24.95
N ASP A 203 -11.46 -11.66 -24.80
CA ASP A 203 -11.62 -10.46 -25.62
C ASP A 203 -10.45 -9.49 -25.45
N GLU A 204 -9.85 -9.41 -24.24
CA GLU A 204 -8.65 -8.60 -24.03
C GLU A 204 -7.43 -9.25 -24.68
N VAL A 205 -7.25 -10.56 -24.50
CA VAL A 205 -6.10 -11.30 -25.02
C VAL A 205 -6.00 -11.25 -26.55
N GLU A 206 -7.14 -11.18 -27.24
CA GLU A 206 -7.17 -11.07 -28.70
C GLU A 206 -6.65 -9.72 -29.22
N LYS A 207 -6.74 -8.65 -28.42
CA LYS A 207 -6.35 -7.29 -28.83
C LYS A 207 -4.85 -7.19 -29.08
N ALA A 208 -4.49 -6.50 -30.16
CA ALA A 208 -3.09 -6.24 -30.50
C ALA A 208 -2.34 -5.47 -29.38
N SER A 209 -3.01 -4.52 -28.72
CA SER A 209 -2.45 -3.79 -27.58
C SER A 209 -2.12 -4.72 -26.41
N TYR A 210 -2.98 -5.69 -26.10
CA TYR A 210 -2.74 -6.64 -25.03
C TYR A 210 -1.60 -7.60 -25.35
N LYS A 211 -1.51 -8.08 -26.60
CA LYS A 211 -0.37 -8.87 -27.08
C LYS A 211 0.96 -8.09 -26.94
N ALA A 212 0.95 -6.79 -27.17
CA ALA A 212 2.12 -5.94 -26.94
C ALA A 212 2.48 -5.82 -25.44
N LEU A 213 1.48 -5.74 -24.55
CA LEU A 213 1.69 -5.77 -23.10
C LEU A 213 2.32 -7.09 -22.64
N MET A 214 1.85 -8.23 -23.15
CA MET A 214 2.46 -9.53 -22.86
C MET A 214 3.92 -9.58 -23.32
N LYS A 215 4.22 -9.14 -24.54
CA LYS A 215 5.61 -9.02 -25.04
C LYS A 215 6.48 -8.13 -24.16
N LYS A 216 5.93 -7.00 -23.69
CA LYS A 216 6.62 -6.12 -22.74
C LYS A 216 6.90 -6.84 -21.41
N ALA A 217 5.92 -7.56 -20.87
CA ALA A 217 6.08 -8.32 -19.62
C ALA A 217 7.14 -9.42 -19.74
N ILE A 218 7.16 -10.15 -20.86
CA ILE A 218 8.21 -11.13 -21.18
C ILE A 218 9.59 -10.47 -21.21
N GLY A 219 9.72 -9.33 -21.90
CA GLY A 219 10.97 -8.57 -21.97
C GLY A 219 11.45 -8.01 -20.62
N MET A 220 10.52 -7.71 -19.71
CA MET A 220 10.84 -7.23 -18.36
C MET A 220 11.25 -8.38 -17.44
N ASN A 221 10.45 -9.46 -17.39
CA ASN A 221 10.69 -10.60 -16.53
C ASN A 221 10.01 -11.86 -17.08
N ARG A 222 10.69 -12.53 -18.01
CA ARG A 222 10.23 -13.79 -18.62
C ARG A 222 9.85 -14.85 -17.58
N ARG A 223 10.64 -15.00 -16.51
CA ARG A 223 10.36 -15.98 -15.44
C ARG A 223 9.01 -15.73 -14.79
N ARG A 224 8.74 -14.48 -14.40
CA ARG A 224 7.47 -14.09 -13.77
C ARG A 224 6.29 -14.26 -14.74
N PHE A 225 6.49 -14.02 -16.03
CA PHE A 225 5.49 -14.29 -17.07
C PHE A 225 5.14 -15.77 -17.17
N CYS A 226 6.14 -16.65 -17.20
CA CYS A 226 5.91 -18.08 -17.26
C CYS A 226 5.22 -18.63 -16.01
N GLN A 227 5.46 -18.01 -14.84
CA GLN A 227 4.80 -18.37 -13.60
C GLN A 227 3.30 -18.05 -13.58
N LEU A 228 2.79 -17.18 -14.46
CA LEU A 228 1.35 -16.87 -14.54
C LEU A 228 0.49 -18.11 -14.80
N PHE A 229 1.04 -19.09 -15.50
CA PHE A 229 0.35 -20.31 -15.92
C PHE A 229 0.42 -21.43 -14.87
N ASN A 230 1.18 -21.24 -13.77
CA ASN A 230 1.38 -22.28 -12.76
C ASN A 230 0.42 -22.09 -11.58
N SER A 231 -0.54 -22.98 -11.36
CA SER A 231 -1.44 -22.91 -10.19
C SER A 231 -0.81 -23.39 -8.88
N TYR A 232 0.51 -23.64 -8.83
CA TYR A 232 1.13 -24.30 -7.68
C TYR A 232 1.10 -23.41 -6.43
N TYR A 233 0.43 -23.91 -5.39
CA TYR A 233 0.11 -23.26 -4.09
C TYR A 233 1.30 -22.62 -3.34
N GLY A 234 2.55 -22.88 -3.74
CA GLY A 234 3.76 -22.34 -3.09
C GLY A 234 4.33 -21.06 -3.71
N LEU A 235 3.89 -20.67 -4.90
CA LEU A 235 4.29 -19.41 -5.56
C LEU A 235 3.08 -18.49 -5.54
N ASN A 236 3.11 -17.43 -4.74
CA ASN A 236 2.03 -16.44 -4.57
C ASN A 236 1.75 -15.59 -5.84
N SER A 237 1.96 -16.14 -7.04
CA SER A 237 2.05 -15.37 -8.30
C SER A 237 1.43 -16.05 -9.53
N GLY A 238 0.94 -17.29 -9.42
CA GLY A 238 0.34 -17.99 -10.56
C GLY A 238 -1.19 -18.00 -10.53
N ILE A 239 -1.80 -18.05 -11.72
CA ILE A 239 -3.25 -17.88 -11.92
C ILE A 239 -3.90 -19.25 -12.12
N THR A 240 -3.72 -19.87 -13.28
CA THR A 240 -4.16 -21.24 -13.57
C THR A 240 -3.54 -21.77 -14.86
N PHE A 241 -3.30 -23.08 -14.93
CA PHE A 241 -2.86 -23.74 -16.17
C PHE A 241 -3.95 -23.73 -17.26
N GLN A 242 -5.22 -23.53 -16.87
CA GLN A 242 -6.36 -23.46 -17.80
C GLN A 242 -6.26 -22.27 -18.76
N LEU A 243 -5.45 -21.26 -18.45
CA LEU A 243 -5.12 -20.19 -19.39
C LEU A 243 -4.52 -20.71 -20.70
N LEU A 244 -3.91 -21.91 -20.70
CA LEU A 244 -3.34 -22.55 -21.88
C LEU A 244 -4.39 -23.17 -22.83
N ASP A 245 -5.67 -23.16 -22.46
CA ASP A 245 -6.76 -23.52 -23.37
C ASP A 245 -6.97 -22.42 -24.43
N HIS A 246 -6.58 -21.17 -24.13
CA HIS A 246 -6.64 -20.07 -25.08
C HIS A 246 -5.47 -20.14 -26.08
N PRO A 247 -5.72 -20.23 -27.41
CA PRO A 247 -4.66 -20.48 -28.41
C PRO A 247 -3.54 -19.45 -28.41
N ILE A 248 -3.87 -18.17 -28.22
CA ILE A 248 -2.86 -17.10 -28.19
C ILE A 248 -1.96 -17.25 -26.96
N LEU A 249 -2.53 -17.53 -25.77
CA LEU A 249 -1.75 -17.65 -24.54
C LEU A 249 -0.86 -18.90 -24.57
N LYS A 250 -1.40 -20.00 -25.11
CA LYS A 250 -0.63 -21.22 -25.36
C LYS A 250 0.58 -20.96 -26.25
N ASN A 251 0.41 -20.20 -27.34
CA ASN A 251 1.53 -19.88 -28.23
C ASN A 251 2.60 -19.05 -27.50
N PHE A 252 2.21 -17.99 -26.80
CA PHE A 252 3.15 -17.19 -25.99
C PHE A 252 3.91 -18.04 -24.97
N TYR A 253 3.21 -18.95 -24.27
CA TYR A 253 3.83 -19.86 -23.32
C TYR A 253 4.81 -20.82 -23.99
N CYS A 254 4.42 -21.46 -25.09
CA CYS A 254 5.28 -22.39 -25.81
C CYS A 254 6.53 -21.72 -26.39
N GLU A 255 6.40 -20.49 -26.89
CA GLU A 255 7.53 -19.74 -27.47
C GLU A 255 8.50 -19.23 -26.40
N GLU A 256 8.01 -18.79 -25.24
CA GLU A 256 8.83 -18.06 -24.27
C GLU A 256 9.20 -18.85 -23.01
N CYS A 257 8.44 -19.89 -22.67
CA CYS A 257 8.58 -20.59 -21.38
C CYS A 257 9.22 -21.97 -21.47
N PHE A 258 9.43 -22.50 -22.68
CA PHE A 258 9.97 -23.84 -22.88
C PHE A 258 11.42 -24.00 -22.38
N GLU A 259 12.26 -22.98 -22.57
CA GLU A 259 13.66 -22.98 -22.09
C GLU A 259 13.75 -22.91 -20.56
N TYR A 260 12.86 -22.17 -19.90
CA TYR A 260 12.84 -22.00 -18.44
C TYR A 260 12.57 -23.31 -17.69
N ILE A 261 11.71 -24.19 -18.23
CA ILE A 261 11.40 -25.49 -17.62
C ILE A 261 12.65 -26.39 -17.55
N GLN A 262 13.64 -26.19 -18.43
CA GLN A 262 14.87 -26.98 -18.39
C GLN A 262 15.87 -26.50 -17.33
N GLU A 263 15.92 -25.20 -17.04
CA GLU A 263 16.87 -24.62 -16.06
C GLU A 263 16.50 -24.95 -14.60
N ASP A 264 15.21 -24.93 -14.24
CA ASP A 264 14.76 -25.29 -12.88
C ASP A 264 14.97 -26.79 -12.58
N ASN A 265 14.96 -27.66 -13.60
CA ASN A 265 15.24 -29.09 -13.46
C ASN A 265 16.74 -29.41 -13.25
N ILE A 266 17.63 -28.47 -13.57
CA ILE A 266 19.08 -28.62 -13.35
C ILE A 266 19.46 -28.19 -11.92
N LEU A 267 18.76 -27.21 -11.34
CA LEU A 267 19.03 -26.68 -10.00
C LEU A 267 18.31 -27.44 -8.87
N GLY A 268 17.32 -28.29 -9.18
CA GLY A 268 16.60 -29.13 -8.20
C GLY A 268 17.22 -30.50 -7.91
N ASN A 269 18.35 -30.84 -8.53
CA ASN A 269 19.08 -32.11 -8.33
C ASN A 269 20.47 -31.90 -7.68
N GLY A 270 20.60 -30.90 -6.81
CA GLY A 270 21.82 -30.63 -6.02
C GLY A 270 21.55 -30.62 -4.53
#